data_AF-A0AA40WE91-F1
#
_entry.id   AF-A0AA40WE91-F1
#
_cell.length_a   1.000
_cell.length_b   1.000
_cell.length_c   1.000
_cell.angle_alpha   90.00
_cell.angle_beta   90.00
_cell.angle_gamma   90.00
#
_symmetry.space_group_name_H-M   'P 1'
#
loop_
_entity.id
_entity.type
_entity.pdbx_description
1 polymer ?
#
loop_
_entity_poly.entity_id
_entity_poly.type
_entity_poly.pdbx_seq_one_letter_code
_entity_poly.pdbx_strand_id
1 'polypeptide(L)' 'MREAQYFLFDYIERYYNRKRMHSALDDLSPVEFRKKLLHNQVRFFLRTIYRSR' A
#
# COMPACT_ATOMS: atom_id res chain seq x y z
N MET A 1 24.47 18.00 -5.95
CA MET A 1 23.86 16.78 -6.55
C MET A 1 23.08 15.96 -5.52
N ARG A 2 23.43 15.96 -4.22
CA ARG A 2 22.71 15.23 -3.17
C ARG A 2 21.37 15.90 -2.81
N GLU A 3 21.33 17.21 -2.89
CA GLU A 3 20.20 18.07 -2.55
C GLU A 3 18.98 17.78 -3.45
N ALA A 4 19.24 17.56 -4.75
CA ALA A 4 18.19 17.20 -5.72
C ALA A 4 17.58 15.81 -5.44
N GLN A 5 18.39 14.85 -4.98
CA GLN A 5 17.91 13.52 -4.61
C GLN A 5 17.04 13.58 -3.36
N TYR A 6 17.43 14.35 -2.35
CA TYR A 6 16.60 14.56 -1.16
C TYR A 6 15.28 15.22 -1.50
N PHE A 7 15.29 16.25 -2.34
CA PHE A 7 14.07 16.92 -2.77
C PHE A 7 13.12 15.98 -3.50
N LEU A 8 13.65 15.17 -4.43
CA LEU A 8 12.86 14.17 -5.16
C LEU A 8 12.26 13.13 -4.21
N PHE A 9 13.04 12.63 -3.26
CA PHE A 9 12.59 11.66 -2.27
C PHE A 9 11.46 12.23 -1.40
N ASP A 10 11.65 13.44 -0.87
CA ASP A 10 10.66 14.12 -0.03
C ASP A 10 9.35 14.37 -0.81
N TYR A 11 9.45 14.73 -2.09
CA TYR A 11 8.28 14.87 -2.96
C TYR A 11 7.52 13.55 -3.14
N ILE A 12 8.25 12.47 -3.42
CA ILE A 12 7.68 11.13 -3.63
C ILE A 12 6.92 10.68 -2.37
N GLU A 13 7.53 10.79 -1.19
CA GLU A 13 6.94 10.29 0.05
C GLU A 13 5.79 11.17 0.55
N ARG A 14 5.98 12.49 0.58
CA ARG A 14 5.04 13.42 1.23
C ARG A 14 3.89 13.83 0.34
N TYR A 15 4.03 13.75 -0.98
CA TYR A 15 3.03 14.26 -1.91
C TYR A 15 2.54 13.18 -2.90
N TYR A 16 3.45 12.56 -3.65
CA TYR A 16 3.05 11.62 -4.71
C TYR A 16 2.40 10.35 -4.16
N ASN A 17 3.08 9.64 -3.24
CA ASN A 17 2.62 8.37 -2.66
C ASN A 17 1.40 8.52 -1.74
N ARG A 18 0.92 9.73 -1.46
CA ARG A 18 -0.34 9.92 -0.71
C ARG A 18 -1.56 9.89 -1.61
N LYS A 19 -1.42 10.27 -2.88
CA LYS A 19 -2.53 10.48 -3.82
C LYS A 19 -2.45 9.60 -5.06
N ARG A 20 -1.36 8.87 -5.27
CA ARG A 20 -1.19 8.00 -6.43
C ARG A 20 -2.28 6.94 -6.48
N MET A 21 -3.12 7.01 -7.50
CA MET A 21 -4.02 5.93 -7.90
C MET A 21 -3.41 5.22 -9.11
N HIS A 22 -3.61 3.92 -9.22
CA HIS A 22 -3.09 3.13 -10.33
C HIS A 22 -4.18 2.15 -10.77
N SER A 23 -4.50 2.11 -12.06
CA SER A 23 -5.57 1.28 -12.61
C SER A 23 -5.35 -0.21 -12.34
N ALA A 24 -4.11 -0.67 -12.36
CA ALA A 24 -3.77 -2.06 -11.97
C ALA A 24 -4.01 -2.38 -10.48
N LEU A 25 -4.28 -1.37 -9.65
CA LEU A 25 -4.59 -1.51 -8.21
C LEU A 25 -6.07 -1.19 -7.92
N ASP A 26 -6.96 -1.31 -8.90
CA ASP A 26 -8.37 -0.92 -8.82
C ASP A 26 -8.56 0.57 -8.48
N ASP A 27 -7.61 1.42 -8.90
CA ASP A 27 -7.59 2.87 -8.59
C ASP A 27 -7.59 3.19 -7.08
N LEU A 28 -7.12 2.25 -6.25
CA LEU A 28 -7.01 2.46 -4.82
C LEU A 28 -5.90 3.45 -4.48
N SER A 29 -6.15 4.31 -3.49
CA SER A 29 -5.09 5.08 -2.86
C SER A 29 -4.12 4.17 -2.10
N PRO A 30 -2.88 4.61 -1.82
CA PRO A 30 -1.90 3.76 -1.16
C PRO A 30 -2.30 3.37 0.28
N VAL A 31 -3.17 4.17 0.91
CA VAL A 31 -3.75 3.86 2.22
C VAL A 31 -4.79 2.74 2.10
N GLU A 32 -5.69 2.83 1.13
CA GLU A 32 -6.73 1.82 0.90
C GLU A 32 -6.13 0.49 0.46
N PHE A 33 -5.11 0.54 -0.39
CA PHE A 33 -4.35 -0.63 -0.81
C PHE A 33 -3.75 -1.38 0.41
N ARG A 34 -3.12 -0.67 1.34
CA ARG A 34 -2.60 -1.26 2.59
C ARG A 34 -3.70 -1.88 3.45
N LYS A 35 -4.84 -1.20 3.59
CA LYS A 35 -6.00 -1.73 4.34
C LYS A 35 -6.51 -3.03 3.72
N LYS A 36 -6.63 -3.08 2.38
CA LYS A 36 -7.06 -4.26 1.62
C LYS A 36 -6.06 -5.41 1.80
N LEU A 37 -4.76 -5.15 1.74
CA LEU A 37 -3.72 -6.15 2.00
C LEU A 37 -3.81 -6.73 3.41
N LEU A 38 -3.90 -5.89 4.44
CA LEU A 38 -4.02 -6.34 5.84
C LEU A 38 -5.30 -7.16 6.05
N HIS A 39 -6.43 -6.71 5.51
CA HIS A 39 -7.69 -7.47 5.56
C HIS A 39 -7.54 -8.85 4.90
N ASN A 40 -6.90 -8.91 3.74
CA ASN A 40 -6.66 -10.16 3.03
C ASN A 40 -5.71 -11.10 3.80
N GLN A 41 -4.66 -10.57 4.44
CA GLN A 41 -3.76 -11.35 5.28
C GLN A 41 -4.49 -11.96 6.48
N VAL A 42 -5.28 -11.16 7.19
CA VAL A 42 -6.10 -11.64 8.32
C VAL A 42 -7.10 -12.69 7.85
N ARG A 43 -7.81 -12.45 6.73
CA ARG A 43 -8.76 -13.41 6.16
C ARG A 43 -8.08 -14.72 5.77
N PHE A 44 -6.91 -14.66 5.15
CA PHE A 44 -6.15 -15.85 4.78
C PHE A 44 -5.77 -16.64 6.03
N PHE A 45 -5.21 -15.97 7.04
CA PHE A 45 -4.81 -16.58 8.31
C PHE A 45 -5.98 -17.25 9.05
N LEU A 46 -7.12 -16.56 9.16
CA LEU A 46 -8.32 -17.12 9.78
C LEU A 46 -8.83 -18.34 9.01
N ARG A 47 -8.78 -18.30 7.68
CA ARG A 47 -9.16 -19.44 6.84
C ARG A 47 -8.25 -20.65 7.03
N THR A 48 -6.93 -20.45 7.21
CA THR A 48 -6.01 -21.57 7.50
C THR A 48 -6.29 -22.19 8.85
N ILE A 49 -6.58 -21.40 9.88
CA ILE A 49 -6.88 -21.92 11.22
C ILE A 49 -8.22 -22.67 11.24
N TYR A 50 -9.27 -22.09 10.68
CA TYR A 50 -10.61 -22.69 10.73
C TYR A 50 -10.78 -23.90 9.80
N ARG A 51 -9.96 -24.05 8.77
CA ARG A 51 -9.99 -25.21 7.86
C ARG A 51 -9.18 -26.41 8.37
N SER A 52 -8.44 -26.23 9.47
CA SER A 52 -7.64 -27.28 10.12
C SER A 52 -8.31 -27.86 11.38
N ARG A 53 -9.60 -27.58 11.61
CA ARG A 53 -10.45 -28.23 12.63
C ARG A 53 -11.49 -29.13 11.98
#